data_AF-A0A851Y7L1-F1
#
_entry.id   AF-A0A851Y7L1-F1
#
_cell.length_a   1.000
_cell.length_b   1.000
_cell.length_c   1.000
_cell.angle_alpha   90.00
_cell.angle_beta   90.00
_cell.angle_gamma   90.00
#
_symmetry.space_group_name_H-M   'P 1'
#
loop_
_entity.id
_entity.type
_entity.pdbx_description
1 polymer ?
#
loop_
_entity_poly.entity_id
_entity_poly.type
_entity_poly.pdbx_seq_one_letter_code
_entity_poly.pdbx_strand_id
1 'polypeptide(L)'
;VRLLELRPEAESVLVETTVAAERVRELLERSGRRAVLKGMGGSEDGDLGAAVAALSGPGTVRGLVRFLQVSPTRCLVDGAVDGLPPGPHGLHVHEFGDLSQPCD
;
A
#
# COMPACT_ATOMS: atom_id res chain seq x y z
N VAL A 1 -1.69 3.30 -15.54
CA VAL A 1 -1.82 4.55 -14.75
C VAL A 1 -2.59 5.54 -15.58
N ARG A 2 -3.77 5.94 -15.12
CA ARG A 2 -4.65 6.91 -15.75
C ARG A 2 -5.02 7.96 -14.71
N LEU A 3 -4.87 9.22 -15.06
CA LEU A 3 -5.35 10.32 -14.23
C LEU A 3 -6.86 10.45 -14.38
N LEU A 4 -7.60 10.35 -13.28
CA LEU A 4 -9.04 10.58 -13.27
C LEU A 4 -9.37 12.03 -12.96
N GLU A 5 -8.69 12.62 -11.98
CA GLU A 5 -9.01 13.96 -11.49
C GLU A 5 -7.78 14.67 -10.93
N LEU A 6 -7.66 15.97 -11.19
CA LEU A 6 -6.73 16.88 -10.51
C LEU A 6 -7.56 17.86 -9.67
N ARG A 7 -7.23 17.99 -8.39
CA ARG A 7 -7.93 18.89 -7.45
C ARG A 7 -6.93 19.84 -6.80
N PRO A 8 -6.58 20.96 -7.45
CA PRO A 8 -5.61 21.92 -6.93
C PRO A 8 -6.01 22.52 -5.58
N GLU A 9 -7.31 22.79 -5.38
CA GLU A 9 -7.86 23.41 -4.18
C GLU A 9 -7.69 22.51 -2.95
N ALA A 10 -7.72 21.19 -3.16
CA ALA A 10 -7.54 20.17 -2.13
C ALA A 10 -6.13 19.56 -2.11
N GLU A 11 -5.22 20.07 -2.95
CA GLU A 11 -3.86 19.54 -3.16
C GLU A 11 -3.86 18.00 -3.28
N SER A 12 -4.68 17.48 -4.20
CA SER A 12 -4.84 16.05 -4.40
C SER A 12 -5.04 15.67 -5.87
N VAL A 13 -4.70 14.43 -6.18
CA VAL A 13 -4.90 13.82 -7.50
C VAL A 13 -5.57 12.47 -7.32
N LEU A 14 -6.54 12.16 -8.18
CA LEU A 14 -7.19 10.85 -8.24
C LEU A 14 -6.65 10.08 -9.43
N VAL A 15 -6.14 8.87 -9.17
CA VAL A 15 -5.46 8.06 -10.17
C VAL A 15 -6.07 6.66 -10.19
N GLU A 16 -6.41 6.20 -11.38
CA GLU A 16 -6.80 4.81 -11.66
C GLU A 16 -5.57 4.05 -12.14
N THR A 17 -5.29 2.89 -11.52
CA THR A 17 -4.08 2.15 -11.84
C THR A 17 -4.18 0.66 -11.52
N THR A 18 -3.42 -0.14 -12.26
CA THR A 18 -3.14 -1.55 -11.96
C THR A 18 -1.71 -1.78 -11.49
N VAL A 19 -0.86 -0.74 -11.49
CA VAL A 19 0.50 -0.81 -10.92
C VAL A 19 0.48 -0.43 -9.43
N ALA A 20 1.46 -0.95 -8.69
CA ALA A 20 1.66 -0.70 -7.27
C ALA A 20 1.67 0.80 -6.91
N ALA A 21 1.15 1.13 -5.72
CA ALA A 21 1.04 2.51 -5.26
C ALA A 21 2.41 3.21 -5.15
N GLU A 22 3.45 2.46 -4.78
CA GLU A 22 4.83 2.97 -4.75
C GLU A 22 5.28 3.46 -6.13
N ARG A 23 4.94 2.72 -7.18
CA ARG A 23 5.30 3.12 -8.54
C ARG A 23 4.58 4.39 -8.98
N VAL A 24 3.31 4.54 -8.58
CA VAL A 24 2.54 5.76 -8.84
C VAL A 24 3.15 6.94 -8.08
N ARG A 25 3.52 6.76 -6.81
CA ARG A 25 4.20 7.78 -6.00
C ARG A 25 5.48 8.24 -6.68
N GLU A 26 6.36 7.33 -7.07
CA GLU A 26 7.60 7.66 -7.80
C GLU A 26 7.33 8.46 -9.07
N LEU A 27 6.31 8.08 -9.85
CA LEU A 27 5.96 8.79 -11.08
C LEU A 27 5.49 10.22 -10.81
N LEU A 28 4.71 10.44 -9.75
CA LEU A 28 4.30 11.78 -9.32
C LEU A 28 5.49 12.59 -8.81
N GLU A 29 6.39 11.97 -8.06
CA GLU A 29 7.57 12.63 -7.46
C GLU A 29 8.63 13.03 -8.49
N ARG A 30 8.67 12.40 -9.67
CA ARG A 30 9.47 12.86 -10.81
C ARG A 30 9.11 14.27 -11.29
N SER A 31 7.94 14.79 -10.91
CA SER A 31 7.57 16.19 -11.16
C SER A 31 8.29 17.20 -10.24
N GLY A 32 9.13 16.72 -9.31
CA GLY A 32 9.82 17.53 -8.30
C GLY A 32 8.98 17.85 -7.06
N ARG A 33 7.80 17.24 -6.92
CA ARG A 33 6.88 17.45 -5.79
C ARG A 33 6.73 16.17 -4.99
N ARG A 34 6.83 16.25 -3.66
CA ARG A 34 6.57 15.10 -2.78
C ARG A 34 5.13 14.66 -2.90
N ALA A 35 4.89 13.34 -3.01
CA ALA A 35 3.55 12.78 -3.08
C ALA A 35 3.29 11.88 -1.86
N VAL A 36 2.09 12.00 -1.28
CA VAL A 36 1.65 11.16 -0.17
C VAL A 36 0.32 10.51 -0.57
N LEU A 37 0.25 9.19 -0.43
CA LEU A 37 -0.98 8.45 -0.63
C LEU A 37 -1.96 8.79 0.50
N LYS A 38 -3.07 9.47 0.17
CA LYS A 38 -4.10 9.88 1.15
C LYS A 38 -5.20 8.83 1.33
N GLY A 39 -5.47 8.01 0.32
CA GLY A 39 -6.50 6.97 0.35
C GLY A 39 -6.46 6.07 -0.90
N MET A 40 -7.08 4.90 -0.81
CA MET A 40 -7.28 3.96 -1.91
C MET A 40 -8.70 3.39 -1.82
N GLY A 41 -9.36 3.24 -2.96
CA GLY A 41 -10.75 2.77 -3.07
C GLY A 41 -10.96 1.93 -4.33
N GLY A 42 -12.00 1.10 -4.31
CA GLY A 42 -12.49 0.39 -5.49
C GLY A 42 -13.38 1.27 -6.37
N SER A 43 -13.52 0.92 -7.64
CA SER A 43 -14.25 1.74 -8.62
C SER A 43 -15.78 1.56 -8.61
N GLU A 44 -16.32 0.50 -8.01
CA GLU A 44 -17.70 0.08 -8.29
C GLU A 44 -18.59 -0.16 -7.05
N ASP A 45 -18.05 -0.69 -5.93
CA ASP A 45 -18.87 -1.13 -4.78
C ASP A 45 -18.78 -0.22 -3.53
N GLY A 46 -18.21 0.99 -3.67
CA GLY A 46 -17.94 1.89 -2.55
C GLY A 46 -16.78 1.43 -1.66
N ASP A 47 -16.62 2.06 -0.49
CA ASP A 47 -15.52 1.77 0.43
C ASP A 47 -15.81 0.50 1.26
N LEU A 48 -15.34 -0.65 0.76
CA LEU A 48 -15.52 -1.95 1.41
C LEU A 48 -14.48 -2.25 2.52
N GLY A 49 -13.50 -1.36 2.70
CA GLY A 49 -12.48 -1.47 3.73
C GLY A 49 -11.06 -1.31 3.17
N ALA A 50 -10.24 -0.58 3.92
CA ALA A 50 -8.83 -0.41 3.65
C ALA A 50 -8.04 -0.55 4.95
N ALA A 51 -6.86 -1.17 4.87
CA ALA A 51 -5.98 -1.36 6.01
C ALA A 51 -4.51 -1.26 5.60
N VAL A 52 -3.64 -1.09 6.59
CA VAL A 52 -2.18 -1.03 6.40
C VAL A 52 -1.49 -1.83 7.50
N ALA A 53 -0.48 -2.60 7.13
CA ALA A 53 0.44 -3.26 8.03
C ALA A 53 1.83 -2.66 7.84
N ALA A 54 2.35 -2.03 8.89
CA ALA A 54 3.75 -1.63 8.95
C ALA A 54 4.58 -2.84 9.41
N LEU A 55 5.51 -3.29 8.56
CA LEU A 55 6.39 -4.40 8.86
C LEU A 55 7.65 -3.85 9.51
N SER A 56 7.95 -4.32 10.71
CA SER A 56 9.17 -4.02 11.44
C SER A 56 9.47 -5.13 12.44
N GLY A 57 10.74 -5.40 12.67
CA GLY A 57 11.19 -6.36 13.68
C GLY A 57 12.68 -6.17 13.98
N PRO A 58 13.31 -7.10 14.69
CA PRO A 58 14.76 -7.12 14.86
C PRO A 58 15.49 -7.12 13.51
N GLY A 59 16.55 -6.34 13.38
CA GLY A 59 17.37 -6.28 12.16
C GLY A 59 16.99 -5.15 11.20
N THR A 60 17.23 -5.36 9.91
CA THR A 60 17.10 -4.32 8.87
C THR A 60 15.82 -4.41 8.04
N VAL A 61 15.01 -5.46 8.25
CA VAL A 61 13.79 -5.69 7.47
C VAL A 61 12.71 -4.70 7.90
N ARG A 62 12.20 -3.97 6.94
CA ARG A 62 11.11 -3.00 7.14
C ARG A 62 10.28 -2.90 5.87
N GLY A 63 9.00 -2.60 6.03
CA GLY A 63 8.12 -2.50 4.88
C GLY A 63 6.75 -1.98 5.22
N LEU A 64 5.95 -1.80 4.20
CA LEU A 64 4.56 -1.40 4.34
C LEU A 64 3.72 -2.19 3.35
N VAL A 65 2.71 -2.88 3.86
CA VAL A 65 1.74 -3.65 3.09
C VAL A 65 0.37 -3.03 3.30
N ARG A 66 -0.37 -2.86 2.22
CA ARG A 66 -1.69 -2.22 2.17
C ARG A 66 -2.69 -3.25 1.68
N PHE A 67 -3.86 -3.22 2.28
CA PHE A 67 -5.00 -4.09 1.95
C PHE A 67 -6.15 -3.21 1.50
N LEU A 68 -6.76 -3.56 0.39
CA LEU A 68 -7.94 -2.89 -0.14
C LEU A 68 -8.96 -3.92 -0.56
N GLN A 69 -10.14 -3.91 0.07
CA GLN A 69 -11.23 -4.77 -0.34
C GLN A 69 -11.87 -4.17 -1.61
N VAL A 70 -11.67 -4.80 -2.76
CA VAL A 70 -12.17 -4.29 -4.06
C VAL A 70 -13.53 -4.86 -4.44
N SER A 71 -13.95 -5.94 -3.79
CA SER A 71 -15.30 -6.53 -3.83
C SER A 71 -15.48 -7.41 -2.58
N PRO A 72 -16.68 -7.86 -2.20
CA PRO A 72 -16.86 -8.70 -1.00
C PRO A 72 -16.03 -9.99 -0.96
N THR A 73 -15.53 -10.48 -2.09
CA THR A 73 -14.77 -11.73 -2.20
C THR A 73 -13.34 -11.55 -2.70
N ARG A 74 -12.87 -10.32 -2.94
CA ARG A 74 -11.52 -10.04 -3.44
C ARG A 74 -10.86 -8.89 -2.68
N CYS A 75 -9.68 -9.17 -2.14
CA CYS A 75 -8.81 -8.20 -1.50
C CYS A 75 -7.54 -8.00 -2.35
N LEU A 76 -7.24 -6.75 -2.67
CA LEU A 76 -5.97 -6.34 -3.25
C LEU A 76 -4.95 -6.18 -2.12
N VAL A 77 -3.79 -6.82 -2.29
CA VAL A 77 -2.64 -6.69 -1.39
C VAL A 77 -1.50 -6.06 -2.18
N ASP A 78 -1.04 -4.89 -1.72
CA ASP A 78 0.05 -4.13 -2.36
C ASP A 78 1.06 -3.68 -1.30
N GLY A 79 2.35 -3.78 -1.57
CA GLY A 79 3.35 -3.41 -0.58
C GLY A 79 4.78 -3.43 -1.09
N ALA A 80 5.67 -2.88 -0.27
CA ALA A 80 7.11 -2.88 -0.49
C ALA A 80 7.82 -3.26 0.82
N VAL A 81 8.87 -4.09 0.69
CA VAL A 81 9.68 -4.57 1.81
C VAL A 81 11.14 -4.44 1.44
N ASP A 82 11.90 -3.76 2.30
CA ASP A 82 13.33 -3.54 2.17
C ASP A 82 14.12 -4.36 3.20
N GLY A 83 15.41 -4.54 2.93
CA GLY A 83 16.33 -5.16 3.89
C GLY A 83 16.30 -6.69 3.92
N LEU A 84 15.57 -7.33 3.01
CA LEU A 84 15.58 -8.78 2.81
C LEU A 84 16.83 -9.23 2.05
N PRO A 85 17.42 -10.41 2.38
CA PRO A 85 18.38 -11.07 1.52
C PRO A 85 17.81 -11.33 0.11
N PRO A 86 18.64 -11.47 -0.92
CA PRO A 86 18.15 -11.88 -2.25
C PRO A 86 17.52 -13.28 -2.21
N GLY A 87 16.32 -13.41 -2.77
CA GLY A 87 15.63 -14.69 -2.90
C GLY A 87 14.12 -14.60 -2.62
N PRO A 88 13.39 -15.71 -2.81
CA PRO A 88 11.99 -15.79 -2.43
C PRO A 88 11.83 -15.78 -0.91
N HIS A 89 10.80 -15.08 -0.43
CA HIS A 89 10.43 -14.98 0.98
C HIS A 89 8.93 -15.28 1.14
N GLY A 90 8.56 -15.94 2.23
CA GLY A 90 7.16 -16.17 2.58
C GLY A 90 6.50 -14.90 3.10
N LEU A 91 5.22 -14.71 2.80
CA LEU A 91 4.39 -13.65 3.33
C LEU A 91 3.09 -14.27 3.85
N HIS A 92 2.81 -14.07 5.14
CA HIS A 92 1.70 -14.70 5.84
C HIS A 92 0.94 -13.68 6.68
N VAL A 93 -0.37 -13.90 6.83
CA VAL A 93 -1.20 -13.22 7.82
C VAL A 93 -1.35 -14.19 9.00
N HIS A 94 -0.94 -13.75 10.19
CA HIS A 94 -1.07 -14.52 11.41
C HIS A 94 -2.42 -14.21 12.10
N GLU A 95 -2.91 -15.14 12.91
CA GLU A 95 -4.23 -15.02 13.56
C GLU A 95 -4.30 -13.82 14.52
N PHE A 96 -3.19 -13.54 15.22
CA PHE A 96 -3.10 -12.48 16.23
C PHE A 96 -2.11 -11.41 15.83
N GLY A 97 -2.39 -10.17 16.23
CA GLY A 97 -1.48 -9.03 16.13
C GLY A 97 -0.75 -8.74 17.44
N ASP A 98 -0.43 -9.78 18.22
CA ASP A 98 0.35 -9.63 19.44
C ASP A 98 1.83 -9.42 19.08
N LEU A 99 2.40 -8.31 19.54
CA LEU A 99 3.80 -7.95 19.31
C LEU A 99 4.61 -7.95 20.61
N SER A 100 4.07 -8.51 21.70
CA SER A 100 4.72 -8.57 23.02
C SER A 100 5.93 -9.53 23.03
N GLN A 101 5.85 -10.64 22.28
CA GLN A 101 6.97 -11.49 21.89
C GLN A 101 7.02 -11.46 20.35
N PRO A 102 8.04 -10.82 19.73
CA PRO A 102 7.97 -10.27 18.37
C PRO A 102 7.16 -11.07 17.33
N CYS A 103 7.79 -11.98 16.60
CA CYS A 103 7.13 -12.79 15.58
C CYS A 103 7.24 -14.29 15.92
N ASP A 104 7.28 -14.59 17.21
CA ASP A 104 7.46 -15.95 17.75
C ASP A 104 6.13 -16.72 17.84
#